data_AF-A0A563VZN8-F1
#
_entry.id   AF-A0A563VZN8-F1
#
_cell.length_a   1.000
_cell.length_b   1.000
_cell.length_c   1.000
_cell.angle_alpha   90.00
_cell.angle_beta   90.00
_cell.angle_gamma   90.00
#
_symmetry.space_group_name_H-M   'P 1'
#
loop_
_entity.id
_entity.type
_entity.pdbx_description
1 polymer ?
#
loop_
_entity_poly.entity_id
_entity_poly.type
_entity_poly.pdbx_seq_one_letter_code
_entity_poly.pdbx_strand_id
1 'polypeptide(L)'
;MMYEFPFRVPAYYALIIRSMVTLEGIAIGIEPDFKVLSKAYPYVAKRLLTDPAPELRESLKDLLFKEEGFRWHRLENLMRNANDSRDYDFDKIVNQALDYLFSERGKFIRDRLSDEIVNVLDSVGRRTWFNLSTSFRQQVGLAVQETPPELQEDSYTITHLKNIIGILQNTSGFDPTRVVSVLVKIVTKPETQKLGQSVAEKLSQKMAARLIRNLLLDTTPTPLNTGKQLSAAK
;
A
#
# COMPACT_ATOMS: atom_id res chain seq x y z
N MET A 1 -7.48 -28.77 23.59
CA MET A 1 -6.85 -27.74 22.71
C MET A 1 -5.31 -27.74 22.75
N MET A 2 -4.60 -27.35 23.84
CA MET A 2 -3.11 -27.35 23.87
C MET A 2 -2.48 -28.76 23.75
N TYR A 3 -3.16 -29.80 24.23
CA TYR A 3 -2.70 -31.20 24.15
C TYR A 3 -2.99 -31.89 22.81
N GLU A 4 -3.95 -31.38 22.03
CA GLU A 4 -4.32 -31.96 20.73
C GLU A 4 -3.37 -31.49 19.61
N PHE A 5 -2.64 -30.38 19.84
CA PHE A 5 -1.64 -29.84 18.92
C PHE A 5 -0.38 -29.42 19.68
N PRO A 6 0.62 -30.31 19.87
CA PRO A 6 1.81 -29.99 20.64
C PRO A 6 2.66 -28.94 19.93
N PHE A 7 2.83 -27.78 20.57
CA PHE A 7 3.71 -26.72 20.09
C PHE A 7 5.18 -27.17 20.17
N ARG A 8 5.81 -27.44 19.03
CA ARG A 8 7.22 -27.85 18.95
C ARG A 8 8.07 -26.69 18.44
N VAL A 9 8.85 -26.11 19.34
CA VAL A 9 9.83 -25.06 18.99
C VAL A 9 11.20 -25.70 18.77
N PRO A 10 11.87 -25.46 17.63
CA PRO A 10 13.25 -25.89 17.44
C PRO A 10 14.19 -25.43 18.56
N ALA A 11 15.16 -26.26 18.93
CA ALA A 11 16.03 -26.02 20.09
C ALA A 11 16.77 -24.67 20.04
N TYR A 12 17.19 -24.21 18.86
CA TYR A 12 17.91 -22.95 18.70
C TYR A 12 17.04 -21.73 19.06
N TYR A 13 15.74 -21.75 18.75
CA TYR A 13 14.83 -20.67 19.16
C TYR A 13 14.64 -20.65 20.68
N ALA A 14 14.58 -21.81 21.33
CA ALA A 14 14.48 -21.87 22.79
C ALA A 14 15.72 -21.26 23.47
N LEU A 15 16.91 -21.46 22.91
CA LEU A 15 18.14 -20.84 23.40
C LEU A 15 18.15 -19.32 23.21
N ILE A 16 17.73 -18.83 22.03
CA ILE A 16 17.64 -17.39 21.75
C ILE A 16 16.63 -16.73 22.70
N ILE A 17 15.43 -17.29 22.84
CA ILE A 17 14.38 -16.74 23.70
C ILE A 17 14.83 -16.74 25.16
N ARG A 18 15.43 -17.85 25.64
CA ARG A 18 15.96 -17.91 27.01
C ARG A 18 16.97 -16.80 27.27
N SER A 19 17.91 -16.63 26.35
CA SER A 19 18.94 -15.58 26.47
C SER A 19 18.30 -14.18 26.48
N MET A 20 17.32 -13.95 25.60
CA MET A 20 16.60 -12.68 25.51
C MET A 20 15.82 -12.37 26.79
N VAL A 21 15.09 -13.35 27.36
CA VAL A 21 14.34 -13.20 28.61
C VAL A 21 15.27 -12.96 29.80
N THR A 22 16.44 -13.62 29.83
CA THR A 22 17.46 -13.34 30.86
C THR A 22 17.97 -11.90 30.76
N LEU A 23 18.27 -11.41 29.54
CA LEU A 23 18.69 -10.02 29.33
C LEU A 23 17.58 -9.03 29.71
N GLU A 24 16.33 -9.33 29.38
CA GLU A 24 15.16 -8.54 29.79
C GLU A 24 15.02 -8.51 31.31
N GLY A 25 15.16 -9.65 31.99
CA GLY A 25 15.12 -9.73 33.45
C GLY A 25 16.20 -8.88 34.14
N ILE A 26 17.40 -8.83 33.56
CA ILE A 26 18.47 -7.93 34.05
C ILE A 26 18.09 -6.46 33.82
N ALA A 27 17.56 -6.13 32.64
CA ALA A 27 17.19 -4.76 32.27
C ALA A 27 16.02 -4.19 33.09
N ILE A 28 15.07 -5.03 33.50
CA ILE A 28 13.96 -4.66 34.39
C ILE A 28 14.47 -4.11 35.74
N GLY A 29 15.65 -4.56 36.19
CA GLY A 29 16.28 -4.01 37.39
C GLY A 29 16.65 -2.52 37.30
N ILE A 30 16.73 -1.97 36.08
CA ILE A 30 17.07 -0.57 35.81
C ILE A 30 15.84 0.21 35.29
N GLU A 31 15.10 -0.35 34.34
CA GLU A 31 13.87 0.23 33.76
C GLU A 31 12.72 -0.76 34.00
N PRO A 32 11.87 -0.55 35.03
CA PRO A 32 10.84 -1.53 35.42
C PRO A 32 9.83 -1.89 34.31
N ASP A 33 9.56 -0.93 33.41
CA ASP A 33 8.67 -1.10 32.26
C ASP A 33 9.41 -1.54 30.98
N PHE A 34 10.67 -1.98 31.10
CA PHE A 34 11.48 -2.39 29.96
C PHE A 34 10.85 -3.59 29.25
N LYS A 35 10.68 -3.45 27.94
CA LYS A 35 10.20 -4.51 27.04
C LYS A 35 11.20 -4.69 25.92
N VAL A 36 11.91 -5.81 25.93
CA VAL A 36 13.00 -6.08 24.98
C VAL A 36 12.49 -6.02 23.53
N LEU A 37 11.30 -6.57 23.29
CA LEU A 37 10.70 -6.61 21.96
C LEU A 37 10.35 -5.20 21.45
N SER A 38 9.84 -4.32 22.32
CA SER A 38 9.50 -2.95 21.97
C SER A 38 10.74 -2.14 21.56
N LYS A 39 11.89 -2.38 22.20
CA LYS A 39 13.15 -1.71 21.84
C LYS A 39 13.80 -2.33 20.60
N ALA A 40 13.62 -3.63 20.37
CA ALA A 40 14.18 -4.34 19.22
C ALA A 40 13.39 -4.11 17.93
N TYR A 41 12.08 -3.89 18.02
CA TYR A 41 11.21 -3.82 16.85
C TYR A 41 11.57 -2.70 15.85
N PRO A 42 11.88 -1.46 16.28
CA PRO A 42 12.36 -0.42 15.37
C PRO A 42 13.58 -0.82 14.57
N TYR A 43 14.53 -1.51 15.20
CA TYR A 43 15.73 -2.00 14.55
C TYR A 43 15.41 -3.07 13.49
N VAL A 44 14.56 -4.04 13.82
CA VAL A 44 14.15 -5.10 12.88
C VAL A 44 13.39 -4.48 11.69
N ALA A 45 12.50 -3.52 11.95
CA ALA A 45 11.73 -2.83 10.94
C ALA A 45 12.62 -2.06 9.96
N LYS A 46 13.56 -1.26 10.50
CA LYS A 46 14.60 -0.59 9.70
C LYS A 46 15.40 -1.59 8.88
N ARG A 47 15.87 -2.68 9.52
CA ARG A 47 16.70 -3.68 8.85
C ARG A 47 15.97 -4.35 7.70
N LEU A 48 14.69 -4.72 7.86
CA LEU A 48 13.87 -5.25 6.78
C LEU A 48 13.77 -4.29 5.58
N LEU A 49 13.70 -2.98 5.81
CA LEU A 49 13.65 -1.97 4.74
C LEU A 49 15.01 -1.73 4.06
N THR A 50 16.11 -1.78 4.82
CA THR A 50 17.45 -1.41 4.34
C THR A 50 18.31 -2.57 3.85
N ASP A 51 18.24 -3.72 4.50
CA ASP A 51 19.27 -4.75 4.38
C ASP A 51 19.23 -5.39 2.97
N PRO A 52 20.34 -5.42 2.22
CA PRO A 52 20.36 -5.99 0.88
C PRO A 52 20.35 -7.53 0.87
N ALA A 53 20.45 -8.19 2.04
CA ALA A 53 20.47 -9.64 2.12
C ALA A 53 19.26 -10.29 1.41
N PRO A 54 19.48 -11.29 0.53
CA PRO A 54 18.41 -11.92 -0.25
C PRO A 54 17.25 -12.43 0.60
N GLU A 55 17.54 -13.03 1.75
CA GLU A 55 16.54 -13.62 2.65
C GLU A 55 15.63 -12.54 3.26
N LEU A 56 16.20 -11.38 3.61
CA LEU A 56 15.45 -10.24 4.12
C LEU A 56 14.62 -9.57 3.02
N ARG A 57 15.12 -9.54 1.77
CA ARG A 57 14.36 -9.03 0.62
C ARG A 57 13.17 -9.90 0.25
N GLU A 58 13.35 -11.21 0.29
CA GLU A 58 12.26 -12.17 0.13
C GLU A 58 11.25 -12.04 1.28
N SER A 59 11.71 -11.94 2.52
CA SER A 59 10.84 -11.71 3.68
C SER A 59 10.04 -10.40 3.57
N LEU A 60 10.68 -9.32 3.12
CA LEU A 60 10.01 -8.04 2.89
C LEU A 60 8.98 -8.15 1.76
N LYS A 61 9.32 -8.83 0.66
CA LYS A 61 8.39 -9.10 -0.45
C LYS A 61 7.16 -9.86 0.07
N ASP A 62 7.33 -10.96 0.78
CA ASP A 62 6.23 -11.79 1.28
C ASP A 62 5.39 -11.06 2.35
N LEU A 63 6.03 -10.13 3.08
CA LEU A 63 5.34 -9.28 4.03
C LEU A 63 4.41 -8.27 3.35
N LEU A 64 4.89 -7.66 2.26
CA LEU A 64 4.25 -6.55 1.56
C LEU A 64 3.32 -6.99 0.42
N PHE A 65 3.57 -8.13 -0.20
CA PHE A 65 2.80 -8.63 -1.34
C PHE A 65 2.17 -9.97 -0.99
N LYS A 66 0.86 -10.09 -1.21
CA LYS A 66 0.12 -11.36 -1.18
C LYS A 66 -0.64 -11.55 -2.50
N GLU A 67 -1.30 -12.69 -2.64
CA GLU A 67 -2.15 -13.00 -3.80
C GLU A 67 -3.16 -11.87 -4.07
N GLU A 68 -3.77 -11.34 -3.01
CA GLU A 68 -4.78 -10.27 -3.03
C GLU A 68 -4.24 -8.87 -3.41
N GLY A 69 -2.91 -8.67 -3.45
CA GLY A 69 -2.29 -7.40 -3.81
C GLY A 69 -1.32 -6.85 -2.76
N PHE A 70 -1.08 -5.54 -2.82
CA PHE A 70 -0.14 -4.88 -1.94
C PHE A 70 -0.74 -4.53 -0.57
N ARG A 71 -0.01 -4.88 0.48
CA ARG A 71 -0.42 -4.69 1.88
C ARG A 71 0.07 -3.35 2.39
N TRP A 72 -0.58 -2.29 1.94
CA TRP A 72 -0.28 -0.90 2.31
C TRP A 72 -0.14 -0.69 3.83
N HIS A 73 -1.05 -1.24 4.63
CA HIS A 73 -0.98 -1.17 6.09
C HIS A 73 0.30 -1.79 6.68
N ARG A 74 0.87 -2.84 6.06
CA ARG A 74 2.13 -3.44 6.53
C ARG A 74 3.33 -2.56 6.25
N LEU A 75 3.36 -1.94 5.07
CA LEU A 75 4.40 -0.96 4.75
C LEU A 75 4.33 0.21 5.73
N GLU A 76 3.12 0.76 5.94
CA GLU A 76 2.89 1.87 6.86
C GLU A 76 3.43 1.54 8.26
N ASN A 77 3.06 0.39 8.81
CA ASN A 77 3.54 -0.04 10.12
C ASN A 77 5.07 -0.22 10.12
N LEU A 78 5.64 -0.83 9.09
CA LEU A 78 7.08 -1.03 9.01
C LEU A 78 7.84 0.31 9.00
N MET A 79 7.36 1.28 8.22
CA MET A 79 7.95 2.62 8.13
C MET A 79 7.81 3.39 9.45
N ARG A 80 6.63 3.35 10.08
CA ARG A 80 6.38 4.01 11.36
C ARG A 80 7.33 3.51 12.44
N ASN A 81 7.46 2.18 12.57
CA ASN A 81 8.34 1.59 13.57
C ASN A 81 9.81 1.78 13.23
N ALA A 82 10.20 1.76 11.95
CA ALA A 82 11.57 2.03 11.55
C ALA A 82 11.99 3.47 11.88
N ASN A 83 11.09 4.44 11.74
CA ASN A 83 11.34 5.84 12.04
C ASN A 83 11.72 6.07 13.52
N ASP A 84 11.26 5.21 14.43
CA ASP A 84 11.61 5.28 15.85
C ASP A 84 13.04 4.79 16.16
N SER A 85 13.79 4.33 15.15
CA SER A 85 15.19 3.91 15.32
C SER A 85 16.15 5.10 15.26
N ARG A 86 17.10 5.17 16.21
CA ARG A 86 18.02 6.33 16.38
C ARG A 86 18.88 6.67 15.16
N ASP A 87 19.13 5.68 14.29
CA ASP A 87 20.00 5.82 13.12
C ASP A 87 19.20 5.76 11.80
N TYR A 88 17.93 6.15 11.80
CA TYR A 88 17.12 6.13 10.58
C TYR A 88 17.64 7.14 9.55
N ASP A 89 17.95 6.65 8.35
CA ASP A 89 18.42 7.47 7.22
C ASP A 89 17.52 7.21 6.01
N PHE A 90 16.66 8.20 5.73
CA PHE A 90 15.71 8.15 4.63
C PHE A 90 16.40 7.98 3.28
N ASP A 91 17.46 8.74 3.02
CA ASP A 91 18.17 8.72 1.73
C ASP A 91 18.78 7.34 1.49
N LYS A 92 19.37 6.73 2.51
CA LYS A 92 19.91 5.37 2.42
C LYS A 92 18.83 4.33 2.13
N ILE A 93 17.69 4.41 2.82
CA ILE A 93 16.56 3.49 2.64
C ILE A 93 16.01 3.60 1.23
N VAL A 94 15.74 4.82 0.77
CA VAL A 94 15.19 5.06 -0.57
C VAL A 94 16.15 4.58 -1.63
N ASN A 95 17.43 4.93 -1.56
CA ASN A 95 18.41 4.47 -2.55
C ASN A 95 18.49 2.93 -2.59
N GLN A 96 18.54 2.26 -1.44
CA GLN A 96 18.54 0.79 -1.38
C GLN A 96 17.25 0.15 -1.89
N ALA A 97 16.09 0.79 -1.64
CA ALA A 97 14.81 0.33 -2.15
C ALA A 97 14.72 0.48 -3.68
N LEU A 98 15.21 1.61 -4.21
CA LEU A 98 15.24 1.89 -5.65
C LEU A 98 16.23 0.98 -6.37
N ASP A 99 17.42 0.78 -5.82
CA ASP A 99 18.42 -0.14 -6.38
C ASP A 99 17.86 -1.55 -6.46
N TYR A 100 17.16 -2.00 -5.42
CA TYR A 100 16.47 -3.29 -5.45
C TYR A 100 15.32 -3.32 -6.47
N LEU A 101 14.44 -2.31 -6.48
CA LEU A 101 13.29 -2.23 -7.38
C LEU A 101 13.71 -2.27 -8.86
N PHE A 102 14.79 -1.58 -9.20
CA PHE A 102 15.32 -1.51 -10.56
C PHE A 102 16.31 -2.61 -10.90
N SER A 103 16.73 -3.42 -9.92
CA SER A 103 17.47 -4.64 -10.22
C SER A 103 16.60 -5.67 -10.96
N GLU A 104 17.24 -6.67 -11.54
CA GLU A 104 16.57 -7.84 -12.11
C GLU A 104 15.70 -8.58 -11.07
N ARG A 105 16.14 -8.61 -9.80
CA ARG A 105 15.40 -9.22 -8.69
C ARG A 105 14.11 -8.46 -8.36
N GLY A 106 14.08 -7.15 -8.63
CA GLY A 106 12.93 -6.28 -8.42
C GLY A 106 11.84 -6.40 -9.48
N LYS A 107 12.00 -7.24 -10.52
CA LYS A 107 11.02 -7.38 -11.61
C LYS A 107 9.61 -7.71 -11.10
N PHE A 108 9.50 -8.71 -10.22
CA PHE A 108 8.22 -9.09 -9.62
C PHE A 108 7.55 -7.92 -8.87
N ILE A 109 8.34 -7.12 -8.15
CA ILE A 109 7.85 -5.96 -7.39
C ILE A 109 7.34 -4.89 -8.35
N ARG A 110 8.07 -4.61 -9.44
CA ARG A 110 7.64 -3.66 -10.48
C ARG A 110 6.32 -4.07 -11.11
N ASP A 111 6.18 -5.36 -11.45
CA ASP A 111 4.95 -5.89 -12.05
C ASP A 111 3.75 -5.70 -11.11
N ARG A 112 3.88 -6.04 -9.83
CA ARG A 112 2.81 -5.83 -8.83
C ARG A 112 2.56 -4.35 -8.56
N LEU A 113 3.61 -3.53 -8.51
CA LEU A 113 3.48 -2.09 -8.29
C LEU A 113 2.74 -1.41 -9.45
N SER A 114 2.87 -1.93 -10.68
CA SER A 114 2.11 -1.41 -11.83
C SER A 114 0.60 -1.49 -11.61
N ASP A 115 0.10 -2.58 -11.03
CA ASP A 115 -1.33 -2.76 -10.74
C ASP A 115 -1.80 -1.76 -9.67
N GLU A 116 -1.00 -1.59 -8.62
CA GLU A 116 -1.29 -0.62 -7.55
C GLU A 116 -1.28 0.82 -8.08
N ILE A 117 -0.32 1.19 -8.93
CA ILE A 117 -0.26 2.50 -9.58
C ILE A 117 -1.50 2.72 -10.44
N VAL A 118 -1.93 1.74 -11.24
CA VAL A 118 -3.15 1.83 -12.04
C VAL A 118 -4.37 2.04 -11.14
N ASN A 119 -4.46 1.38 -9.99
CA ASN A 119 -5.56 1.56 -9.04
C ASN A 119 -5.57 2.94 -8.37
N VAL A 120 -4.40 3.48 -8.03
CA VAL A 120 -4.25 4.86 -7.55
C VAL A 120 -4.71 5.84 -8.61
N LEU A 121 -4.16 5.74 -9.83
CA LEU A 121 -4.46 6.64 -10.94
C LEU A 121 -5.93 6.59 -11.35
N ASP A 122 -6.53 5.40 -11.40
CA ASP A 122 -7.96 5.26 -11.71
C ASP A 122 -8.85 5.85 -10.60
N SER A 123 -8.49 5.69 -9.33
CA SER A 123 -9.25 6.28 -8.21
C SER A 123 -9.19 7.81 -8.22
N VAL A 124 -7.98 8.37 -8.38
CA VAL A 124 -7.77 9.82 -8.48
C VAL A 124 -8.43 10.37 -9.74
N GLY A 125 -8.26 9.70 -10.88
CA GLY A 125 -8.84 10.09 -12.16
C GLY A 125 -10.36 10.16 -12.13
N ARG A 126 -11.03 9.18 -11.49
CA ARG A 126 -12.48 9.20 -11.30
C ARG A 126 -12.95 10.43 -10.51
N ARG A 127 -12.27 10.74 -9.41
CA ARG A 127 -12.60 11.90 -8.57
C ARG A 127 -12.39 13.21 -9.31
N THR A 128 -11.27 13.36 -10.00
CA THR A 128 -10.97 14.56 -10.81
C THR A 128 -11.97 14.72 -11.94
N TRP A 129 -12.28 13.65 -12.68
CA TRP A 129 -13.27 13.69 -13.76
C TRP A 129 -14.64 14.12 -13.24
N PHE A 130 -15.06 13.58 -12.10
CA PHE A 130 -16.32 13.95 -11.48
C PHE A 130 -16.34 15.45 -11.12
N ASN A 131 -15.33 15.94 -10.40
CA ASN A 131 -15.25 17.33 -9.97
C ASN A 131 -15.17 18.32 -11.14
N LEU A 132 -14.46 17.97 -12.22
CA LEU A 132 -14.43 18.78 -13.43
C LEU A 132 -15.79 18.79 -14.13
N SER A 133 -16.44 17.62 -14.21
CA SER A 133 -17.76 17.50 -14.83
C SER A 133 -18.84 18.26 -14.06
N THR A 134 -18.76 18.34 -12.73
CA THR A 134 -19.68 19.13 -11.91
C THR A 134 -19.42 20.62 -12.08
N SER A 135 -18.15 21.04 -12.09
CA SER A 135 -17.76 22.44 -12.32
C SER A 135 -18.22 22.94 -13.69
N PHE A 136 -18.04 22.12 -14.74
CA PHE A 136 -18.50 22.46 -16.08
C PHE A 136 -20.03 22.51 -16.15
N ARG A 137 -20.74 21.52 -15.58
CA ARG A 137 -22.21 21.50 -15.54
C ARG A 137 -22.80 22.71 -14.82
N GLN A 138 -22.18 23.13 -13.71
CA GLN A 138 -22.54 24.37 -13.00
C GLN A 138 -22.40 25.59 -13.90
N GLN A 139 -21.30 25.69 -14.65
CA GLN A 139 -21.03 26.82 -15.55
C GLN A 139 -22.02 26.89 -16.73
N VAL A 140 -22.45 25.74 -17.25
CA VAL A 140 -23.41 25.69 -18.38
C VAL A 140 -24.88 25.60 -17.96
N GLY A 141 -25.18 25.75 -16.66
CA GLY A 141 -26.56 25.74 -16.14
C GLY A 141 -27.25 24.37 -16.18
N LEU A 142 -26.50 23.28 -16.31
CA LEU A 142 -27.04 21.91 -16.25
C LEU A 142 -27.20 21.46 -14.79
N ALA A 143 -28.15 20.55 -14.56
CA ALA A 143 -28.39 19.98 -13.23
C ALA A 143 -27.12 19.30 -12.67
N VAL A 144 -26.70 19.73 -11.48
CA VAL A 144 -25.57 19.13 -10.76
C VAL A 144 -26.05 17.85 -10.10
N GLN A 145 -25.45 16.72 -10.46
CA GLN A 145 -25.65 15.48 -9.72
C GLN A 145 -24.80 15.49 -8.46
N GLU A 146 -25.37 15.00 -7.36
CA GLU A 146 -24.63 14.79 -6.11
C GLU A 146 -23.46 13.84 -6.33
N THR A 147 -22.38 14.05 -5.58
CA THR A 147 -21.20 13.18 -5.61
C THR A 147 -21.60 11.75 -5.30
N PRO A 148 -21.36 10.78 -6.21
CA PRO A 148 -21.66 9.38 -5.96
C PRO A 148 -21.06 8.94 -4.63
N PRO A 149 -21.79 8.18 -3.79
CA PRO A 149 -21.31 7.73 -2.49
C PRO A 149 -19.92 7.06 -2.56
N GLU A 150 -19.64 6.34 -3.65
CA GLU A 150 -18.37 5.66 -3.91
C GLU A 150 -17.15 6.60 -4.09
N LEU A 151 -17.36 7.89 -4.34
CA LEU A 151 -16.30 8.90 -4.55
C LEU A 151 -16.15 9.87 -3.38
N GLN A 152 -17.01 9.77 -2.36
CA GLN A 152 -16.98 10.64 -1.19
C GLN A 152 -15.83 10.26 -0.25
N GLU A 153 -15.58 8.96 -0.08
CA GLU A 153 -14.48 8.46 0.73
C GLU A 153 -13.24 8.15 -0.12
N ASP A 154 -12.07 8.41 0.46
CA ASP A 154 -10.81 7.97 -0.14
C ASP A 154 -10.77 6.44 -0.17
N SER A 155 -10.33 5.87 -1.30
CA SER A 155 -10.14 4.42 -1.36
C SER A 155 -9.06 3.98 -0.38
N TYR A 156 -9.13 2.70 0.04
CA TYR A 156 -8.14 2.05 0.92
C TYR A 156 -6.69 2.44 0.58
N THR A 157 -6.32 2.35 -0.70
CA THR A 157 -4.99 2.68 -1.20
C THR A 157 -4.62 4.16 -1.00
N ILE A 158 -5.55 5.08 -1.26
CA ILE A 158 -5.30 6.53 -1.13
C ILE A 158 -5.12 6.91 0.34
N THR A 159 -5.94 6.33 1.23
CA THR A 159 -5.83 6.56 2.67
C THR A 159 -4.45 6.16 3.20
N HIS A 160 -3.99 4.95 2.87
CA HIS A 160 -2.66 4.52 3.30
C HIS A 160 -1.52 5.28 2.62
N LEU A 161 -1.67 5.69 1.37
CA LEU A 161 -0.67 6.53 0.69
C LEU A 161 -0.53 7.88 1.40
N LYS A 162 -1.63 8.51 1.81
CA LYS A 162 -1.61 9.73 2.63
C LYS A 162 -0.90 9.50 3.96
N ASN A 163 -1.17 8.37 4.63
CA ASN A 163 -0.49 8.02 5.88
C ASN A 163 1.02 7.85 5.69
N ILE A 164 1.44 7.16 4.62
CA ILE A 164 2.85 6.97 4.28
C ILE A 164 3.52 8.31 4.01
N ILE A 165 2.90 9.19 3.22
CA ILE A 165 3.42 10.54 2.97
C ILE A 165 3.54 11.31 4.30
N GLY A 166 2.55 11.20 5.19
CA GLY A 166 2.61 11.79 6.52
C GLY A 166 3.75 11.24 7.38
N ILE A 167 4.03 9.93 7.33
CA ILE A 167 5.18 9.33 8.04
C ILE A 167 6.49 9.90 7.47
N LEU A 168 6.61 9.95 6.15
CA LEU A 168 7.80 10.48 5.48
C LEU A 168 8.05 11.95 5.83
N GLN A 169 7.01 12.78 5.85
CA GLN A 169 7.14 14.19 6.22
C GLN A 169 7.60 14.39 7.68
N ASN A 170 7.24 13.48 8.58
CA ASN A 170 7.64 13.51 9.99
C ASN A 170 9.00 12.83 10.26
N THR A 171 9.61 12.23 9.24
CA THR A 171 10.87 11.53 9.36
C THR A 171 12.04 12.51 9.33
N SER A 172 13.02 12.33 10.22
CA SER A 172 14.23 13.16 10.23
C SER A 172 15.02 13.00 8.93
N GLY A 173 15.30 14.12 8.25
CA GLY A 173 16.05 14.15 6.99
C GLY A 173 15.20 14.14 5.71
N PHE A 174 13.87 14.19 5.82
CA PHE A 174 13.00 14.39 4.66
C PHE A 174 13.14 15.80 4.08
N ASP A 175 13.38 15.89 2.76
CA ASP A 175 13.45 17.14 2.01
C ASP A 175 12.65 17.00 0.70
N PRO A 176 11.58 17.80 0.51
CA PRO A 176 10.77 17.76 -0.70
C PRO A 176 11.57 17.96 -2.00
N THR A 177 12.60 18.80 -1.96
CA THR A 177 13.42 19.11 -3.15
C THR A 177 14.27 17.90 -3.57
N ARG A 178 14.80 17.16 -2.58
CA ARG A 178 15.53 15.92 -2.83
C ARG A 178 14.63 14.86 -3.42
N VAL A 179 13.41 14.71 -2.91
CA VAL A 179 12.43 13.76 -3.45
C VAL A 179 12.18 14.03 -4.93
N VAL A 180 11.97 15.29 -5.32
CA VAL A 180 11.81 15.68 -6.72
C VAL A 180 13.02 15.27 -7.55
N SER A 181 14.24 15.54 -7.06
CA SER A 181 15.47 15.19 -7.79
C SER A 181 15.63 13.68 -7.99
N VAL A 182 15.26 12.87 -6.99
CA VAL A 182 15.28 11.41 -7.04
C VAL A 182 14.24 10.91 -8.05
N LEU A 183 13.03 11.47 -8.03
CA LEU A 183 11.99 11.14 -9.01
C LEU A 183 12.44 11.41 -10.44
N VAL A 184 13.07 12.56 -10.71
CA VAL A 184 13.58 12.88 -12.06
C VAL A 184 14.62 11.86 -12.50
N LYS A 185 15.60 11.52 -11.64
CA LYS A 185 16.61 10.49 -11.93
C LYS A 185 15.97 9.12 -12.21
N ILE A 186 14.91 8.79 -11.48
CA ILE A 186 14.18 7.53 -11.65
C ILE A 186 13.45 7.49 -12.99
N VAL A 187 12.72 8.54 -13.35
CA VAL A 187 11.92 8.59 -14.59
C VAL A 187 12.79 8.41 -15.84
N THR A 188 14.05 8.85 -15.80
CA THR A 188 14.99 8.65 -16.91
C THR A 188 15.51 7.21 -17.08
N LYS A 189 15.31 6.32 -16.10
CA LYS A 189 15.78 4.92 -16.19
C LYS A 189 14.94 4.08 -17.17
N PRO A 190 15.54 3.16 -17.94
CA PRO A 190 14.80 2.31 -18.88
C PRO A 190 13.83 1.36 -18.18
N GLU A 191 14.13 0.91 -16.97
CA GLU A 191 13.24 0.08 -16.15
C GLU A 191 11.95 0.82 -15.78
N THR A 192 12.06 2.13 -15.52
CA THR A 192 10.92 3.00 -15.22
C THR A 192 10.06 3.22 -16.45
N GLN A 193 10.67 3.34 -17.63
CA GLN A 193 9.93 3.42 -18.89
C GLN A 193 9.10 2.16 -19.14
N LYS A 194 9.67 0.96 -18.92
CA LYS A 194 8.93 -0.31 -19.02
C LYS A 194 7.75 -0.37 -18.04
N LEU A 195 7.97 0.05 -16.80
CA LEU A 195 6.90 0.16 -15.80
C LEU A 195 5.79 1.12 -16.28
N GLY A 196 6.18 2.30 -16.76
CA GLY A 196 5.26 3.31 -17.28
C GLY A 196 4.43 2.82 -18.48
N GLN A 197 5.05 2.05 -19.39
CA GLN A 197 4.34 1.41 -20.51
C GLN A 197 3.27 0.42 -20.02
N SER A 198 3.61 -0.46 -19.07
CA SER A 198 2.65 -1.41 -18.50
C SER A 198 1.50 -0.72 -17.76
N VAL A 199 1.80 0.34 -17.00
CA VAL A 199 0.78 1.18 -16.35
C VAL A 199 -0.13 1.83 -17.39
N ALA A 200 0.43 2.42 -18.44
CA ALA A 200 -0.36 3.07 -19.49
C ALA A 200 -1.27 2.06 -20.22
N GLU A 201 -0.75 0.87 -20.55
CA GLU A 201 -1.50 -0.21 -21.17
C GLU A 201 -2.68 -0.64 -20.29
N LYS A 202 -2.42 -1.03 -19.04
CA LYS A 202 -3.46 -1.48 -18.10
C LYS A 202 -4.49 -0.39 -17.81
N LEU A 203 -4.05 0.86 -17.67
CA LEU A 203 -4.95 2.00 -17.46
C LEU A 203 -5.85 2.21 -18.68
N SER A 204 -5.30 2.14 -19.89
CA SER A 204 -6.07 2.27 -21.13
C SER A 204 -7.12 1.17 -21.26
N GLN A 205 -6.77 -0.07 -20.92
CA GLN A 205 -7.69 -1.21 -20.90
C GLN A 205 -8.83 -0.97 -19.89
N LYS A 206 -8.51 -0.52 -18.68
CA LYS A 206 -9.50 -0.23 -17.63
C LYS A 206 -10.45 0.89 -18.05
N MET A 207 -9.93 1.93 -18.70
CA MET A 207 -10.74 3.02 -19.26
C MET A 207 -11.63 2.55 -20.41
N ALA A 208 -11.09 1.79 -21.36
CA ALA A 208 -11.85 1.25 -22.48
C ALA A 208 -12.98 0.31 -22.02
N ALA A 209 -12.68 -0.62 -21.11
CA ALA A 209 -13.68 -1.52 -20.53
C ALA A 209 -14.83 -0.74 -19.86
N ARG A 210 -14.51 0.38 -19.19
CA ARG A 210 -15.52 1.25 -18.59
C ARG A 210 -16.37 1.97 -19.63
N LEU A 211 -15.75 2.52 -20.68
CA LEU A 211 -16.49 3.18 -21.75
C LEU A 211 -17.45 2.22 -22.44
N ILE A 212 -16.98 1.01 -22.76
CA ILE A 212 -17.82 -0.06 -23.33
C ILE A 212 -18.95 -0.40 -22.38
N ARG A 213 -18.65 -0.62 -21.08
CA ARG A 213 -19.66 -0.94 -20.07
C ARG A 213 -20.73 0.14 -19.95
N ASN A 214 -20.35 1.42 -19.89
CA ASN A 214 -21.30 2.52 -19.77
C ASN A 214 -22.15 2.66 -21.03
N LEU A 215 -21.55 2.58 -22.22
CA LEU A 215 -22.27 2.68 -23.50
C LEU A 215 -23.22 1.50 -23.76
N LEU A 216 -22.87 0.27 -23.34
CA LEU A 216 -23.75 -0.89 -23.50
C LEU A 216 -24.87 -0.94 -22.43
N LEU A 217 -24.56 -0.64 -21.17
CA LEU A 217 -25.55 -0.76 -20.09
C LEU A 217 -26.64 0.32 -20.13
N ASP A 218 -26.39 1.48 -20.76
CA ASP A 218 -27.40 2.52 -20.99
C ASP A 218 -28.51 2.09 -21.98
N THR A 219 -28.40 0.92 -22.64
CA THR A 219 -29.41 0.40 -23.60
C THR A 219 -30.32 -0.70 -23.07
N THR A 220 -30.17 -1.13 -21.82
CA THR A 220 -31.10 -2.10 -21.20
C THR A 220 -32.26 -1.38 -20.50
N PRO A 221 -33.50 -1.40 -21.03
CA PRO A 221 -34.63 -0.83 -20.34
C PRO A 221 -34.87 -1.60 -19.03
N THR A 222 -35.04 -0.86 -17.94
CA THR A 222 -35.55 -1.37 -16.66
C THR A 222 -36.79 -2.22 -16.93
N PRO A 223 -36.84 -3.51 -16.55
CA PRO A 223 -38.06 -4.28 -16.75
C PRO A 223 -39.16 -3.70 -15.86
N LEU A 224 -40.24 -3.25 -16.50
CA LEU A 224 -41.49 -2.87 -15.85
C LEU A 224 -41.94 -4.00 -14.91
N ASN A 225 -42.02 -3.68 -13.62
CA ASN A 225 -42.59 -4.53 -12.61
C ASN A 225 -44.11 -4.62 -12.82
N THR A 226 -44.53 -5.62 -13.60
CA THR A 226 -45.94 -6.02 -13.70
C THR A 226 -46.07 -7.41 -13.09
N GLY A 227 -46.76 -7.50 -11.95
CA GLY A 227 -47.34 -8.76 -11.50
C GLY A 227 -47.14 -9.13 -10.04
N LYS A 228 -47.88 -8.47 -9.13
CA LYS A 228 -48.52 -9.18 -8.00
C LYS A 228 -49.67 -8.35 -7.42
N GLN A 229 -50.81 -8.41 -8.09
CA GLN A 229 -52.11 -8.34 -7.43
C GLN A 229 -52.79 -9.70 -7.60
N LEU A 230 -53.63 -10.05 -6.62
CA LEU A 230 -54.42 -11.28 -6.42
C LEU A 230 -53.73 -12.44 -5.68
N SER A 231 -53.96 -12.53 -4.37
CA SER A 231 -54.97 -13.45 -3.84
C SER A 231 -55.03 -13.38 -2.30
N ALA A 232 -56.10 -12.82 -1.76
CA ALA A 232 -56.55 -13.04 -0.39
C ALA A 232 -58.07 -12.81 -0.34
N ALA A 233 -58.84 -13.78 -0.82
CA ALA A 233 -60.26 -13.92 -0.56
C ALA A 233 -60.65 -15.40 -0.71
N LYS A 234 -60.54 -16.16 0.37
CA LYS A 234 -61.58 -17.08 0.85
C LYS A 234 -61.27 -17.52 2.27
#